data_AF-A0A7K8C7K4-F1
#
_entry.id   AF-A0A7K8C7K4-F1
#
_cell.length_a   1.000
_cell.length_b   1.000
_cell.length_c   1.000
_cell.angle_alpha   90.00
_cell.angle_beta   90.00
_cell.angle_gamma   90.00
#
_symmetry.space_group_name_H-M   'P 1'
#
loop_
_entity.id
_entity.type
_entity.pdbx_description
1 polymer ?
#
loop_
_entity_poly.entity_id
_entity_poly.type
_entity_poly.pdbx_seq_one_letter_code
_entity_poly.pdbx_strand_id
1 'polypeptide(L)'
;GPIVAVLLCALCVPAALPSGSEPVPLGLKAWIVVNSTPCSVTCGLGVKEERQCEVSPAGEHRNCSLVRSRCLSDWICGLRHLRVPEGKPFQLSCLSPDAASLEGQDFGYTWRFARGLITTNDLLFHPFRNPSPSLSFSPALESHSGTYRCDVQVLSSFQLVKRIYFGLRVIPQGLVDLDFQKSLTWEQQLAASGEEPGNATGPTERERQHQKFWEKQWFYEVVLGIGSGVIMGILLSLGLCCL
;
A
#
# COMPACT_ATOMS: atom_id res chain seq x y z
N GLY A 1 -62.17 -3.07 -3.34
CA GLY A 1 -61.33 -4.27 -3.21
C GLY A 1 -60.28 -4.26 -4.30
N PRO A 2 -59.02 -3.87 -4.01
CA PRO A 2 -58.00 -3.66 -5.03
C PRO A 2 -57.06 -4.87 -5.23
N ILE A 3 -57.32 -5.99 -4.56
CA ILE A 3 -56.35 -7.11 -4.47
C ILE A 3 -56.45 -8.06 -5.69
N VAL A 4 -57.54 -8.04 -6.45
CA VAL A 4 -57.76 -8.96 -7.58
C VAL A 4 -57.15 -8.47 -8.90
N ALA A 5 -56.92 -7.16 -9.05
CA ALA A 5 -56.38 -6.59 -10.29
C ALA A 5 -54.85 -6.77 -10.44
N VAL A 6 -54.13 -7.00 -9.34
CA VAL A 6 -52.66 -7.14 -9.35
C VAL A 6 -52.21 -8.54 -9.76
N LEU A 7 -53.07 -9.57 -9.62
CA LEU A 7 -52.70 -10.95 -9.98
C LEU A 7 -52.79 -11.26 -11.49
N LEU A 8 -53.47 -10.43 -12.29
CA LEU A 8 -53.67 -10.71 -13.73
C LEU A 8 -52.59 -10.09 -14.63
N CYS A 9 -51.76 -9.16 -14.14
CA CYS A 9 -50.63 -8.61 -14.90
C CYS A 9 -49.33 -9.42 -14.76
N ALA A 10 -49.27 -10.42 -13.86
CA ALA A 10 -48.08 -11.26 -13.67
C ALA A 10 -47.94 -12.38 -14.70
N LEU A 11 -48.92 -12.57 -15.60
CA LEU A 11 -48.95 -13.66 -16.59
C LEU A 11 -48.59 -13.20 -18.02
N CYS A 12 -48.21 -11.93 -18.21
CA CYS A 12 -47.81 -11.38 -19.52
C CYS A 12 -46.29 -11.21 -19.64
N VAL A 13 -45.49 -12.11 -19.07
CA VAL A 13 -44.07 -12.23 -19.42
C VAL A 13 -44.03 -13.06 -20.69
N PRO A 14 -43.60 -12.53 -21.85
CA PRO A 14 -43.31 -13.38 -22.99
C PRO A 14 -42.17 -14.30 -22.55
N ALA A 15 -42.46 -15.59 -22.46
CA ALA A 15 -41.45 -16.62 -22.35
C ALA A 15 -40.57 -16.51 -23.60
N ALA A 16 -39.50 -15.72 -23.51
CA ALA A 16 -38.41 -15.79 -24.45
C ALA A 16 -37.80 -17.19 -24.28
N LEU A 17 -38.20 -18.10 -25.16
CA LEU A 17 -37.44 -19.32 -25.38
C LEU A 17 -35.98 -18.92 -25.59
N PRO A 18 -35.00 -19.68 -25.06
CA PRO A 18 -33.64 -19.58 -25.56
C PRO A 18 -33.72 -19.95 -27.04
N SER A 19 -33.76 -18.92 -27.88
CA SER A 19 -33.70 -19.05 -29.33
C SER A 19 -32.49 -19.92 -29.62
N GLY A 20 -32.75 -21.05 -30.27
CA GLY A 20 -31.71 -21.91 -30.79
C GLY A 20 -30.69 -21.07 -31.55
N SER A 21 -29.45 -21.53 -31.52
CA SER A 21 -28.36 -21.04 -32.35
C SER A 21 -28.87 -20.59 -33.72
N GLU A 22 -29.09 -19.29 -33.91
CA GLU A 22 -28.14 -18.56 -34.72
C GLU A 22 -27.72 -19.25 -36.01
N PRO A 23 -28.56 -19.67 -36.98
CA PRO A 23 -28.05 -20.33 -38.16
C PRO A 23 -27.21 -19.29 -38.91
N VAL A 24 -25.89 -19.43 -38.80
CA VAL A 24 -24.92 -18.61 -39.54
C VAL A 24 -25.35 -18.61 -41.01
N PRO A 25 -25.54 -17.43 -41.65
CA PRO A 25 -26.02 -17.37 -43.01
C PRO A 25 -25.07 -18.16 -43.92
N LEU A 26 -25.61 -19.19 -44.58
CA LEU A 26 -24.89 -20.04 -45.50
C LEU A 26 -24.24 -19.19 -46.61
N GLY A 27 -22.91 -19.13 -46.61
CA GLY A 27 -22.11 -18.54 -47.68
C GLY A 27 -21.09 -17.47 -47.26
N LEU A 28 -21.10 -17.01 -46.00
CA LEU A 28 -20.16 -15.99 -45.54
C LEU A 28 -18.94 -16.60 -44.85
N LYS A 29 -17.75 -16.26 -45.36
CA LYS A 29 -16.48 -16.48 -44.65
C LYS A 29 -16.42 -15.53 -43.47
N ALA A 30 -16.47 -16.06 -42.25
CA ALA A 30 -16.44 -15.27 -41.03
C ALA A 30 -15.12 -15.51 -40.28
N TRP A 31 -14.50 -14.44 -39.77
CA TRP A 31 -13.37 -14.55 -38.85
C TRP A 31 -13.89 -14.58 -37.42
N ILE A 32 -13.52 -15.60 -36.66
CA ILE A 32 -13.92 -15.73 -35.25
C ILE A 32 -12.70 -15.91 -34.35
N VAL A 33 -12.81 -15.43 -33.11
CA VAL A 33 -11.83 -15.71 -32.05
C VAL A 33 -12.16 -17.08 -31.46
N VAL A 34 -11.26 -18.05 -31.63
CA VAL A 34 -11.44 -19.42 -31.11
C VAL A 34 -10.80 -19.63 -29.73
N ASN A 35 -9.78 -18.84 -29.41
CA ASN A 35 -9.09 -18.88 -28.12
C ASN A 35 -8.47 -17.51 -27.82
N SER A 36 -8.38 -17.15 -26.53
CA SER A 36 -7.83 -15.88 -26.08
C SER A 36 -7.12 -16.04 -24.74
N THR A 37 -5.96 -15.41 -24.59
CA THR A 37 -5.28 -15.31 -23.29
C THR A 37 -5.99 -14.28 -22.38
N PRO A 38 -5.81 -14.37 -21.05
CA PRO A 38 -6.25 -13.32 -20.14
C PRO A 38 -5.60 -11.97 -20.48
N CYS A 39 -6.26 -10.89 -20.11
CA CYS A 39 -5.71 -9.55 -20.31
C CYS A 39 -4.42 -9.37 -19.49
N SER A 40 -3.40 -8.73 -20.08
CA SER A 40 -2.10 -8.50 -19.41
C SER A 40 -2.16 -7.62 -18.16
N VAL A 41 -3.31 -6.95 -17.94
CA VAL A 41 -3.55 -6.08 -16.79
C VAL A 41 -4.78 -6.55 -16.04
N THR A 42 -4.80 -6.30 -14.74
CA THR A 42 -5.98 -6.55 -13.89
C THR A 42 -7.00 -5.41 -13.96
N CYS A 43 -6.57 -4.21 -14.37
CA CYS A 43 -7.40 -3.02 -14.52
C CYS A 43 -6.92 -2.17 -15.69
N GLY A 44 -7.84 -1.45 -16.30
CA GLY A 44 -7.62 -0.52 -17.40
C GLY A 44 -7.33 -1.24 -18.71
N LEU A 45 -6.69 -0.50 -19.61
CA LEU A 45 -6.28 -0.97 -20.92
C LEU A 45 -5.02 -1.84 -20.83
N GLY A 46 -5.09 -3.01 -21.42
CA GLY A 46 -3.99 -3.95 -21.59
C GLY A 46 -4.01 -4.60 -22.96
N VAL A 47 -3.28 -5.70 -23.07
CA VAL A 47 -3.12 -6.47 -24.31
C VAL A 47 -3.33 -7.94 -24.03
N LYS A 48 -3.84 -8.65 -25.03
CA LYS A 48 -3.99 -10.10 -25.00
C LYS A 48 -3.69 -10.69 -26.38
N GLU A 49 -3.50 -11.99 -26.41
CA GLU A 49 -3.30 -12.73 -27.65
C GLU A 49 -4.56 -13.53 -27.95
N GLU A 50 -5.01 -13.44 -29.20
CA GLU A 50 -6.19 -14.10 -29.71
C GLU A 50 -5.83 -14.97 -30.90
N ARG A 51 -6.32 -16.20 -30.90
CA ARG A 51 -6.28 -17.05 -32.09
C ARG A 51 -7.55 -16.79 -32.88
N GLN A 52 -7.39 -16.22 -34.07
CA GLN A 52 -8.49 -15.95 -35.00
C GLN A 52 -8.45 -16.94 -36.15
N CYS A 53 -9.59 -17.54 -36.51
CA CYS A 53 -9.70 -18.50 -37.60
C CYS A 53 -10.85 -18.11 -38.54
N GLU A 54 -10.71 -18.42 -39.83
CA GLU A 54 -11.79 -18.34 -40.81
C GLU A 54 -12.69 -19.57 -40.68
N VAL A 55 -14.01 -19.35 -40.56
CA VAL A 55 -15.00 -20.42 -40.51
C VAL A 55 -15.64 -20.58 -41.89
N SER A 56 -15.56 -21.79 -42.42
CA SER A 56 -16.25 -22.15 -43.67
C SER A 56 -17.76 -22.36 -43.44
N PRO A 57 -18.61 -22.33 -44.48
CA PRO A 57 -20.03 -22.67 -44.35
C PRO A 57 -20.30 -24.09 -43.82
N ALA A 58 -19.31 -24.98 -43.89
CA ALA A 58 -19.37 -26.33 -43.32
C ALA A 58 -18.97 -26.39 -41.83
N GLY A 59 -18.66 -25.25 -41.20
CA GLY A 59 -18.25 -25.16 -39.80
C GLY A 59 -16.77 -25.48 -39.53
N GLU A 60 -16.00 -25.82 -40.56
CA GLU A 60 -14.56 -26.08 -40.39
C GLU A 60 -13.77 -24.79 -40.20
N HIS A 61 -12.86 -24.79 -39.23
CA HIS A 61 -11.90 -23.71 -38.98
C HIS A 61 -10.70 -23.85 -39.90
N ARG A 62 -10.38 -22.80 -40.67
CA ARG A 62 -9.26 -22.73 -41.60
C ARG A 62 -8.51 -21.40 -41.39
N ASN A 63 -7.29 -21.29 -41.94
CA ASN A 63 -6.51 -20.04 -41.94
C ASN A 63 -6.37 -19.36 -40.56
N CYS A 64 -6.03 -20.13 -39.53
CA CYS A 64 -5.89 -19.59 -38.18
C CYS A 64 -4.59 -18.77 -38.02
N SER A 65 -4.68 -17.58 -37.44
CA SER A 65 -3.55 -16.74 -37.06
C SER A 65 -3.61 -16.34 -35.59
N LEU A 66 -2.46 -16.03 -35.01
CA LEU A 66 -2.36 -15.41 -33.69
C LEU A 66 -2.26 -13.90 -33.89
N VAL A 67 -3.13 -13.16 -33.22
CA VAL A 67 -3.24 -11.71 -33.30
C VAL A 67 -3.14 -11.14 -31.89
N ARG A 68 -2.34 -10.09 -31.72
CA ARG A 68 -2.30 -9.33 -30.47
C ARG A 68 -3.37 -8.25 -30.55
N SER A 69 -4.30 -8.25 -29.62
CA SER A 69 -5.40 -7.29 -29.56
C SER A 69 -5.45 -6.57 -28.21
N ARG A 70 -6.12 -5.42 -28.18
CA ARG A 70 -6.34 -4.64 -26.96
C ARG A 70 -7.44 -5.30 -26.12
N CYS A 71 -7.31 -5.19 -24.81
CA CYS A 71 -8.35 -5.61 -23.87
C CYS A 71 -8.56 -4.53 -22.81
N LEU A 72 -9.81 -4.43 -22.35
CA LEU A 72 -10.21 -3.54 -21.26
C LEU A 72 -10.75 -4.42 -20.12
N SER A 73 -10.13 -4.30 -18.95
CA SER A 73 -10.66 -4.87 -17.70
C SER A 73 -11.54 -3.81 -17.01
N ASP A 74 -11.51 -3.71 -15.68
CA ASP A 74 -12.12 -2.60 -14.95
C ASP A 74 -11.36 -1.29 -15.23
N TRP A 75 -12.05 -0.27 -15.75
CA TRP A 75 -11.44 1.03 -16.05
C TRP A 75 -10.94 1.75 -14.78
N ILE A 76 -11.41 1.41 -13.58
CA ILE A 76 -10.91 1.97 -12.31
C ILE A 76 -9.79 1.07 -11.76
N CYS A 77 -8.57 1.59 -11.73
CA CYS A 77 -7.40 0.89 -11.19
C CYS A 77 -7.13 1.11 -9.70
N GLY A 78 -7.87 2.01 -9.05
CA GLY A 78 -7.68 2.35 -7.63
C GLY A 78 -6.39 3.13 -7.34
N LEU A 79 -5.93 3.03 -6.09
CA LEU A 79 -4.80 3.78 -5.53
C LEU A 79 -3.52 2.94 -5.49
N ARG A 80 -2.44 3.44 -6.08
CA ARG A 80 -1.08 2.91 -5.95
C ARG A 80 -0.24 3.83 -5.08
N HIS A 81 0.38 3.29 -4.03
CA HIS A 81 1.26 4.05 -3.16
C HIS A 81 2.70 4.01 -3.66
N LEU A 82 3.37 5.17 -3.68
CA LEU A 82 4.79 5.30 -4.03
C LEU A 82 5.52 6.09 -2.96
N ARG A 83 6.72 5.63 -2.61
CA ARG A 83 7.64 6.34 -1.70
C ARG A 83 8.91 6.65 -2.46
N VAL A 84 9.33 7.91 -2.46
CA VAL A 84 10.51 8.36 -3.22
C VAL A 84 11.40 9.19 -2.30
N PRO A 85 12.70 8.88 -2.15
CA PRO A 85 13.61 9.74 -1.41
C PRO A 85 13.74 11.13 -2.05
N GLU A 86 13.80 12.17 -1.22
CA GLU A 86 14.01 13.54 -1.68
C GLU A 86 15.34 13.66 -2.44
N GLY A 87 15.34 14.46 -3.50
CA GLY A 87 16.48 14.61 -4.41
C GLY A 87 16.56 13.54 -5.51
N LYS A 88 15.86 12.40 -5.39
CA LYS A 88 15.89 11.36 -6.42
C LYS A 88 14.88 11.62 -7.55
N PRO A 89 15.20 11.34 -8.81
CA PRO A 89 14.25 11.46 -9.90
C PRO A 89 13.21 10.33 -9.83
N PHE A 90 11.99 10.59 -10.30
CA PHE A 90 10.96 9.57 -10.47
C PHE A 90 9.96 9.94 -11.57
N GLN A 91 9.21 8.94 -12.02
CA GLN A 91 8.18 9.09 -13.03
C GLN A 91 6.89 8.37 -12.63
N LEU A 92 5.76 9.00 -12.91
CA LEU A 92 4.43 8.39 -12.85
C LEU A 92 3.95 8.16 -14.27
N SER A 93 3.50 6.95 -14.61
CA SER A 93 3.00 6.61 -15.95
C SER A 93 1.54 6.17 -15.91
N CYS A 94 0.68 6.81 -16.71
CA CYS A 94 -0.74 6.47 -16.81
C CYS A 94 -0.96 5.11 -17.49
N LEU A 95 -0.17 4.82 -18.52
CA LEU A 95 -0.39 3.70 -19.43
C LEU A 95 0.89 2.89 -19.59
N SER A 96 0.76 1.56 -19.64
CA SER A 96 1.90 0.70 -19.94
C SER A 96 2.33 0.87 -21.40
N PRO A 97 3.63 0.76 -21.70
CA PRO A 97 4.13 0.91 -23.07
C PRO A 97 3.49 -0.09 -24.03
N ASP A 98 3.27 -1.34 -23.61
CA ASP A 98 2.61 -2.37 -24.41
C ASP A 98 1.18 -2.01 -24.83
N ALA A 99 0.42 -1.37 -23.95
CA ALA A 99 -0.94 -0.93 -24.24
C ALA A 99 -0.95 0.34 -25.11
N ALA A 100 0.11 1.15 -25.02
CA ALA A 100 0.27 2.34 -25.86
C ALA A 100 0.73 2.00 -27.29
N SER A 101 1.52 0.94 -27.47
CA SER A 101 2.21 0.63 -28.72
C SER A 101 1.38 -0.05 -29.81
N LEU A 102 0.18 -0.55 -29.50
CA LEU A 102 -0.71 -1.12 -30.52
C LEU A 102 -1.26 0.02 -31.41
N GLU A 103 -1.25 -0.13 -32.72
CA GLU A 103 -1.82 0.90 -33.61
C GLU A 103 -3.35 1.01 -33.46
N GLY A 104 -3.93 2.15 -33.88
CA GLY A 104 -5.37 2.29 -34.12
C GLY A 104 -6.21 3.10 -33.12
N GLN A 105 -5.64 3.62 -32.02
CA GLN A 105 -6.38 4.50 -31.10
C GLN A 105 -5.47 5.59 -30.50
N ASP A 106 -5.85 6.85 -30.72
CA ASP A 106 -5.26 8.00 -30.03
C ASP A 106 -5.89 8.15 -28.64
N PHE A 107 -5.05 8.41 -27.63
CA PHE A 107 -5.48 8.59 -26.24
C PHE A 107 -5.30 10.03 -25.78
N GLY A 108 -6.29 10.53 -25.05
CA GLY A 108 -6.20 11.75 -24.26
C GLY A 108 -5.85 11.44 -22.81
N TYR A 109 -5.01 12.29 -22.22
CA TYR A 109 -4.57 12.16 -20.83
C TYR A 109 -4.98 13.40 -20.05
N THR A 110 -5.64 13.19 -18.91
CA THR A 110 -5.97 14.27 -17.97
C THR A 110 -5.36 13.98 -16.61
N TRP A 111 -4.54 14.91 -16.14
CA TRP A 111 -3.92 14.84 -14.82
C TRP A 111 -4.61 15.77 -13.83
N ARG A 112 -4.74 15.31 -12.59
CA ARG A 112 -5.18 16.12 -11.45
C ARG A 112 -4.33 15.83 -10.23
N PHE A 113 -4.23 16.79 -9.32
CA PHE A 113 -3.38 16.71 -8.14
C PHE A 113 -4.11 17.16 -6.88
N ALA A 114 -4.04 16.34 -5.84
CA ALA A 114 -4.45 16.65 -4.48
C ALA A 114 -3.19 16.75 -3.61
N ARG A 115 -2.75 17.97 -3.34
CA ARG A 115 -1.47 18.25 -2.67
C ARG A 115 -1.51 17.80 -1.20
N GLY A 116 -0.48 17.06 -0.77
CA GLY A 116 -0.29 16.64 0.63
C GLY A 116 -1.30 15.61 1.15
N LEU A 117 -2.26 15.17 0.33
CA LEU A 117 -3.32 14.26 0.74
C LEU A 117 -3.23 12.94 -0.02
N ILE A 118 -3.46 11.84 0.70
CA ILE A 118 -3.65 10.52 0.11
C ILE A 118 -5.15 10.25 0.05
N THR A 119 -5.74 10.32 -1.14
CA THR A 119 -7.20 10.29 -1.29
C THR A 119 -7.65 9.81 -2.66
N THR A 120 -8.81 9.19 -2.74
CA THR A 120 -9.54 8.86 -3.98
C THR A 120 -10.79 9.73 -4.15
N ASN A 121 -11.03 10.69 -3.25
CA ASN A 121 -12.16 11.60 -3.34
C ASN A 121 -11.91 12.65 -4.43
N ASP A 122 -12.61 12.50 -5.56
CA ASP A 122 -12.48 13.32 -6.76
C ASP A 122 -12.69 14.83 -6.54
N LEU A 123 -13.39 15.23 -5.47
CA LEU A 123 -13.66 16.65 -5.14
C LEU A 123 -12.40 17.40 -4.67
N LEU A 124 -11.39 16.69 -4.18
CA LEU A 124 -10.17 17.29 -3.62
C LEU A 124 -9.09 17.55 -4.68
N PHE A 125 -9.38 17.23 -5.95
CA PHE A 125 -8.39 17.24 -7.03
C PHE A 125 -8.49 18.50 -7.90
N HIS A 126 -7.39 19.26 -7.93
CA HIS A 126 -7.23 20.39 -8.85
C HIS A 126 -6.63 19.96 -10.19
N PRO A 127 -7.01 20.58 -11.33
CA PRO A 127 -6.39 20.31 -12.62
C PRO A 127 -4.87 20.47 -12.57
N PHE A 128 -4.14 19.49 -13.11
CA PHE A 128 -2.69 19.53 -13.24
C PHE A 128 -2.33 19.54 -14.72
N ARG A 129 -1.79 20.66 -15.22
CA ARG A 129 -1.53 20.84 -16.65
C ARG A 129 -0.36 19.96 -17.10
N ASN A 130 -0.66 18.81 -17.70
CA ASN A 130 0.30 18.03 -18.46
C ASN A 130 -0.43 17.23 -19.56
N PRO A 131 -0.13 17.44 -20.86
CA PRO A 131 -0.74 16.67 -21.94
C PRO A 131 -0.09 15.27 -22.11
N SER A 132 1.04 15.01 -21.46
CA SER A 132 1.82 13.78 -21.62
C SER A 132 1.23 12.60 -20.84
N PRO A 133 1.45 11.35 -21.31
CA PRO A 133 1.04 10.11 -20.60
C PRO A 133 1.79 9.88 -19.27
N SER A 134 2.83 10.68 -19.00
CA SER A 134 3.70 10.53 -17.84
C SER A 134 4.05 11.86 -17.19
N LEU A 135 4.16 11.87 -15.87
CA LEU A 135 4.73 12.96 -15.08
C LEU A 135 6.15 12.59 -14.65
N SER A 136 7.15 13.41 -15.00
CA SER A 136 8.53 13.19 -14.59
C SER A 136 8.96 14.31 -13.63
N PHE A 137 9.60 13.94 -12.53
CA PHE A 137 10.09 14.86 -11.53
C PHE A 137 11.58 14.60 -11.30
N SER A 138 12.40 15.64 -11.44
CA SER A 138 13.84 15.57 -11.24
C SER A 138 14.34 16.95 -10.80
N PRO A 139 14.66 17.16 -9.51
CA PRO A 139 14.60 16.20 -8.39
C PRO A 139 13.19 16.01 -7.79
N ALA A 140 13.00 14.97 -6.98
CA ALA A 140 11.85 14.87 -6.08
C ALA A 140 11.97 15.90 -4.95
N LEU A 141 10.88 16.63 -4.70
CA LEU A 141 10.74 17.60 -3.62
C LEU A 141 9.62 17.15 -2.68
N GLU A 142 9.71 17.46 -1.39
CA GLU A 142 8.64 17.17 -0.42
C GLU A 142 7.29 17.73 -0.89
N SER A 143 7.30 18.91 -1.52
CA SER A 143 6.12 19.59 -2.06
C SER A 143 5.37 18.81 -3.15
N HIS A 144 6.01 17.82 -3.78
CA HIS A 144 5.38 16.93 -4.77
C HIS A 144 4.49 15.88 -4.11
N SER A 145 4.59 15.68 -2.79
CA SER A 145 3.78 14.71 -2.06
C SER A 145 2.28 15.00 -2.17
N GLY A 146 1.48 13.95 -2.26
CA GLY A 146 0.04 14.03 -2.45
C GLY A 146 -0.47 12.92 -3.35
N THR A 147 -1.68 13.08 -3.90
CA THR A 147 -2.25 12.13 -4.85
C THR A 147 -2.33 12.71 -6.24
N TYR A 148 -1.80 11.98 -7.23
CA TYR A 148 -1.97 12.29 -8.65
C TYR A 148 -3.03 11.37 -9.24
N ARG A 149 -4.07 11.92 -9.84
CA ARG A 149 -5.06 11.16 -10.63
C ARG A 149 -4.72 11.28 -12.10
N CYS A 150 -4.67 10.15 -12.80
CA CYS A 150 -4.65 10.12 -14.24
C CYS A 150 -5.90 9.46 -14.80
N ASP A 151 -6.56 10.16 -15.72
CA ASP A 151 -7.65 9.67 -16.54
C ASP A 151 -7.15 9.50 -17.99
N VAL A 152 -7.35 8.32 -18.57
CA VAL A 152 -7.03 7.98 -19.96
C VAL A 152 -8.32 7.76 -20.72
N GLN A 153 -8.53 8.53 -21.78
CA GLN A 153 -9.73 8.46 -22.62
C GLN A 153 -9.34 8.20 -24.07
N VAL A 154 -10.18 7.47 -24.79
CA VAL A 154 -10.06 7.33 -26.24
C VAL A 154 -10.49 8.66 -26.88
N LEU A 155 -9.68 9.25 -27.76
CA LEU A 155 -9.99 10.58 -28.35
C LEU A 155 -11.21 10.56 -29.26
N SER A 156 -11.45 9.47 -29.98
CA SER A 156 -12.57 9.36 -30.92
C SER A 156 -13.94 9.20 -30.25
N SER A 157 -13.99 8.52 -29.10
CA SER A 157 -15.25 8.21 -28.40
C SER A 157 -15.41 8.91 -27.05
N PHE A 158 -14.35 9.56 -26.54
CA PHE A 158 -14.24 10.09 -25.17
C PHE A 158 -14.48 9.04 -24.06
N GLN A 159 -14.46 7.75 -24.40
CA GLN A 159 -14.64 6.68 -23.43
C GLN A 159 -13.43 6.62 -22.50
N LEU A 160 -13.70 6.65 -21.19
CA LEU A 160 -12.69 6.46 -20.16
C LEU A 160 -12.27 4.99 -20.12
N VAL A 161 -11.00 4.73 -20.41
CA VAL A 161 -10.43 3.37 -20.45
C VAL A 161 -9.49 3.08 -19.30
N LYS A 162 -9.08 4.11 -18.55
CA LYS A 162 -8.28 3.94 -17.33
C LYS A 162 -8.39 5.15 -16.42
N ARG A 163 -8.61 4.91 -15.14
CA ARG A 163 -8.45 5.87 -14.05
C ARG A 163 -7.57 5.26 -12.99
N ILE A 164 -6.49 5.95 -12.65
CA ILE A 164 -5.54 5.50 -11.63
C ILE A 164 -5.13 6.65 -10.71
N TYR A 165 -4.98 6.35 -9.43
CA TYR A 165 -4.51 7.28 -8.41
C TYR A 165 -3.11 6.86 -7.96
N PHE A 166 -2.19 7.81 -7.86
CA PHE A 166 -0.83 7.61 -7.36
C PHE A 166 -0.68 8.40 -6.04
N GLY A 167 -0.69 7.70 -4.92
CA GLY A 167 -0.41 8.28 -3.61
C GLY A 167 1.11 8.38 -3.40
N LEU A 168 1.68 9.55 -3.68
CA LEU A 168 3.11 9.81 -3.60
C LEU A 168 3.48 10.39 -2.24
N ARG A 169 4.44 9.75 -1.56
CA ARG A 169 5.11 10.28 -0.37
C ARG A 169 6.59 10.49 -0.66
N VAL A 170 7.03 11.74 -0.66
CA VAL A 170 8.45 12.05 -0.75
C VAL A 170 9.07 11.99 0.65
N ILE A 171 10.17 11.25 0.70
CA ILE A 171 11.17 10.95 1.73
C ILE A 171 12.17 12.05 2.10
N PRO A 172 11.96 13.02 3.02
CA PRO A 172 13.01 14.01 3.27
C PRO A 172 14.27 13.31 3.78
N GLN A 173 15.43 13.82 3.37
CA GLN A 173 16.69 13.24 3.80
C GLN A 173 16.86 13.44 5.32
N GLY A 174 17.34 12.42 6.03
CA GLY A 174 17.62 12.51 7.47
C GLY A 174 16.43 12.29 8.43
N LEU A 175 15.21 12.03 7.94
CA LEU A 175 14.05 11.71 8.80
C LEU A 175 13.83 10.21 9.05
N VAL A 176 14.64 9.35 8.42
CA VAL A 176 14.51 7.88 8.50
C VAL A 176 15.85 7.28 8.97
N ASP A 177 16.22 7.55 10.22
CA ASP A 177 17.17 6.71 10.97
C ASP A 177 16.35 5.57 11.60
N LEU A 178 15.88 4.63 10.76
CA LEU A 178 15.28 3.38 11.21
C LEU A 178 16.37 2.40 11.65
N ASP A 179 17.30 2.87 12.47
CA ASP A 179 18.17 1.99 13.19
C ASP A 179 17.36 1.44 14.37
N PHE A 180 16.63 0.35 14.11
CA PHE A 180 15.84 -0.33 15.12
C PHE A 180 16.69 -0.55 16.37
N GLN A 181 17.97 -0.87 16.20
CA GLN A 181 18.94 -1.08 17.28
C GLN A 181 19.16 0.16 18.16
N LYS A 182 19.09 1.38 17.62
CA LYS A 182 19.11 2.63 18.40
C LYS A 182 17.80 2.89 19.15
N SER A 183 16.70 2.31 18.68
CA SER A 183 15.36 2.47 19.30
C SER A 183 14.99 1.37 20.29
N LEU A 184 15.77 0.28 20.35
CA LEU A 184 15.57 -0.79 21.31
C LEU A 184 15.99 -0.30 22.71
N THR A 185 15.22 -0.67 23.73
CA THR A 185 15.69 -0.53 25.11
C THR A 185 16.83 -1.53 25.36
N TRP A 186 17.66 -1.27 26.38
CA TRP A 186 18.81 -2.13 26.71
C TRP A 186 18.43 -3.61 26.88
N GLU A 187 17.26 -3.87 27.45
CA GLU A 187 16.73 -5.23 27.67
C GLU A 187 16.37 -5.92 26.35
N GLN A 188 15.81 -5.17 25.39
CA GLN A 188 15.45 -5.67 24.06
C GLN A 188 16.68 -5.92 23.19
N GLN A 189 17.73 -5.11 23.37
CA GLN A 189 19.00 -5.28 22.67
C GLN A 189 19.71 -6.57 23.13
N LEU A 190 19.69 -6.88 24.43
CA LEU A 190 20.18 -8.16 24.97
C LEU A 190 19.40 -9.36 24.43
N ALA A 191 18.07 -9.24 24.30
CA ALA A 191 17.23 -10.32 23.77
C ALA A 191 17.45 -10.55 22.27
N ALA A 192 17.80 -9.50 21.51
CA ALA A 192 18.00 -9.56 20.06
C ALA A 192 19.42 -10.02 19.66
N SER A 193 20.45 -9.77 20.49
CA SER A 193 21.82 -10.19 20.18
C SER A 193 22.05 -11.69 20.35
N GLY A 194 21.07 -12.46 20.87
CA GLY A 194 21.20 -13.91 21.05
C GLY A 194 22.38 -14.29 21.93
N GLU A 195 22.86 -13.34 22.74
CA GLU A 195 23.99 -13.55 23.62
C GLU A 195 23.41 -14.07 24.92
N GLU A 196 23.34 -15.41 25.02
CA GLU A 196 23.21 -16.04 26.33
C GLU A 196 24.28 -15.45 27.25
N PRO A 197 23.95 -15.11 28.51
CA PRO A 197 24.92 -14.58 29.46
C PRO A 197 25.95 -15.66 29.79
N GLY A 198 26.95 -15.78 28.94
CA GLY A 198 28.09 -16.67 29.11
C GLY A 198 28.95 -16.13 30.26
N ASN A 199 28.79 -16.75 31.43
CA ASN A 199 29.75 -16.82 32.53
C ASN A 199 30.65 -15.57 32.73
N ALA A 200 30.04 -14.43 33.04
CA ALA A 200 30.73 -13.39 33.78
C ALA A 200 30.44 -13.61 35.27
N THR A 201 31.23 -14.47 35.92
CA THR A 201 31.26 -14.58 37.38
C THR A 201 31.92 -13.33 37.94
N GLY A 202 31.15 -12.24 38.02
CA GLY A 202 31.58 -10.98 38.60
C GLY A 202 30.38 -10.05 38.78
N PRO A 203 30.16 -9.47 39.97
CA PRO A 203 29.02 -8.60 40.20
C PRO A 203 29.10 -7.37 39.29
N THR A 204 27.97 -7.01 38.70
CA THR A 204 27.87 -5.86 37.79
C THR A 204 28.22 -4.56 38.52
N GLU A 205 28.79 -3.58 37.80
CA GLU A 205 29.19 -2.27 38.37
C GLU A 205 28.03 -1.59 39.12
N ARG A 206 26.79 -1.81 38.68
CA ARG A 206 25.56 -1.32 39.31
C ARG A 206 25.26 -2.04 40.64
N GLU A 207 25.48 -3.35 40.75
CA GLU A 207 25.39 -4.10 42.02
C GLU A 207 26.50 -3.66 42.99
N ARG A 208 27.72 -3.43 42.50
CA ARG A 208 28.84 -2.93 43.31
C ARG A 208 28.55 -1.54 43.88
N GLN A 209 27.89 -0.68 43.11
CA GLN A 209 27.52 0.67 43.53
C GLN A 209 26.32 0.67 44.48
N HIS A 210 25.31 -0.18 44.23
CA HIS A 210 24.16 -0.37 45.12
C HIS A 210 24.59 -0.99 46.45
N GLN A 211 25.50 -1.96 46.44
CA GLN A 211 26.03 -2.60 47.65
C GLN A 211 26.88 -1.63 48.48
N LYS A 212 27.74 -0.81 47.84
CA LYS A 212 28.47 0.27 48.53
C LYS A 212 27.55 1.34 49.12
N PHE A 213 26.39 1.59 48.51
CA PHE A 213 25.39 2.53 49.03
C PHE A 213 24.70 1.96 50.27
N TRP A 214 24.28 0.69 50.22
CA TRP A 214 23.67 0.00 51.37
C TRP A 214 24.62 -0.19 52.54
N GLU A 215 25.91 -0.46 52.28
CA GLU A 215 26.93 -0.62 53.31
C GLU A 215 27.20 0.72 54.05
N LYS A 216 27.15 1.85 53.34
CA LYS A 216 27.25 3.19 53.96
C LYS A 216 26.02 3.57 54.78
N GLN A 217 24.81 3.21 54.32
CA GLN A 217 23.57 3.44 55.05
C GLN A 217 23.56 2.67 56.39
N TRP A 218 23.96 1.38 56.36
CA TRP A 218 24.06 0.55 57.56
C TRP A 218 25.11 1.05 58.55
N PHE A 219 26.28 1.49 58.08
CA PHE A 219 27.30 2.08 58.96
C PHE A 219 26.79 3.33 59.68
N TYR A 220 25.99 4.16 59.01
CA TYR A 220 25.47 5.41 59.59
C TYR A 220 24.43 5.13 60.69
N GLU A 221 23.55 4.14 60.50
CA GLU A 221 22.55 3.76 61.50
C GLU A 221 23.18 3.06 62.72
N VAL A 222 24.19 2.20 62.53
CA VAL A 222 24.89 1.53 63.63
C VAL A 222 25.70 2.53 64.46
N VAL A 223 26.38 3.50 63.82
CA VAL A 223 27.18 4.52 64.53
C VAL A 223 26.28 5.49 65.32
N LEU A 224 25.13 5.89 64.78
CA LEU A 224 24.14 6.70 65.51
C LEU A 224 23.51 5.92 66.69
N GLY A 225 23.22 4.63 66.49
CA GLY A 225 22.69 3.75 67.53
C GLY A 225 23.65 3.58 68.71
N ILE A 226 24.92 3.28 68.45
CA ILE A 226 25.92 3.08 69.52
C ILE A 226 26.26 4.41 70.22
N GLY A 227 26.37 5.52 69.48
CA GLY A 227 26.68 6.84 70.06
C GLY A 227 25.62 7.32 71.05
N SER A 228 24.33 7.13 70.73
CA SER A 228 23.23 7.54 71.61
C SER A 228 23.13 6.70 72.89
N GLY A 229 23.39 5.39 72.80
CA GLY A 229 23.39 4.49 73.95
C GLY A 229 24.49 4.78 74.97
N VAL A 230 25.70 5.11 74.51
CA VAL A 230 26.84 5.43 75.40
C VAL A 230 26.61 6.76 76.11
N ILE A 231 26.09 7.78 75.43
CA ILE A 231 25.79 9.09 76.04
C ILE A 231 24.69 8.95 77.11
N MET A 232 23.63 8.21 76.83
CA MET A 232 22.55 7.98 77.78
C MET A 232 23.03 7.15 79.01
N GLY A 233 23.88 6.14 78.80
CA GLY A 233 24.45 5.35 79.88
C GLY A 233 25.38 6.17 80.79
N ILE A 234 26.20 7.05 80.23
CA ILE A 234 27.08 7.94 81.01
C ILE A 234 26.25 8.96 81.81
N LEU A 235 25.21 9.55 81.22
CA LEU A 235 24.32 10.48 81.91
C LEU A 235 23.56 9.81 83.06
N LEU A 236 23.07 8.58 82.88
CA LEU A 236 22.44 7.78 83.93
C LEU A 236 23.44 7.44 85.05
N SER A 237 24.67 7.09 84.72
CA SER A 237 25.71 6.73 85.70
C SER A 237 26.14 7.94 86.53
N LEU A 238 26.30 9.12 85.91
CA LEU A 238 26.59 10.37 86.61
C LEU A 238 25.43 10.83 87.51
N GLY A 239 24.18 10.59 87.10
CA GLY A 239 23.00 10.88 87.91
C GLY A 239 22.87 9.97 89.14
N LEU A 240 23.19 8.67 88.99
CA LEU A 240 23.17 7.69 90.08
C LEU A 240 24.36 7.84 91.05
N CYS A 241 25.51 8.37 90.61
CA CYS A 241 26.65 8.67 91.48
C CYS A 241 26.48 9.96 92.29
N CYS A 242 25.50 10.81 91.98
CA CYS A 242 25.22 12.07 92.68
C CYS A 242 24.02 12.01 93.64
N LEU A 243 23.56 10.80 94.00
CA LEU A 243 22.48 10.57 94.98
C LEU A 243 23.02 9.96 96.28
#